data_AF-A0A1B6ITF9-F1
#
_entry.id   AF-A0A1B6ITF9-F1
#
_cell.length_a   1.000
_cell.length_b   1.000
_cell.length_c   1.000
_cell.angle_alpha   90.00
_cell.angle_beta   90.00
_cell.angle_gamma   90.00
#
_symmetry.space_group_name_H-M   'P 1'
#
loop_
_entity.id
_entity.type
_entity.pdbx_description
1 polymer ?
#
loop_
_entity_poly.entity_id
_entity_poly.type
_entity_poly.pdbx_seq_one_letter_code
_entity_poly.pdbx_strand_id
1 'polypeptide(L)'
;VEWTTPGEVELTYAKHLISKYLCPELETIQSYSAGYLNLTREELQCSLSIVSSFLNCPRILPIWDEPPCVNTDTVGERKNFYLKSAFLGSVTMPDGSNVRIAIASVIAKLQTKLFATAEDDTKSLNIIVNIWGSLMLNMI
;
A
#
# COMPACT_ATOMS: atom_id res chain seq x y z
N VAL A 1 26.45 -13.83 -16.30
CA VAL A 1 25.06 -13.55 -15.89
C VAL A 1 24.81 -12.09 -16.17
N GLU A 2 23.80 -11.76 -16.98
CA GLU A 2 23.38 -10.39 -17.26
C GLU A 2 22.29 -10.00 -16.26
N TRP A 3 22.63 -9.15 -15.30
CA TRP A 3 21.69 -8.66 -14.29
C TRP A 3 21.13 -7.30 -14.73
N THR A 4 19.81 -7.17 -14.82
CA THR A 4 19.15 -5.88 -15.06
C THR A 4 18.75 -5.28 -13.72
N THR A 5 19.18 -4.04 -13.47
CA THR A 5 18.76 -3.24 -12.32
C THR A 5 17.97 -2.04 -12.85
N PRO A 6 16.75 -1.77 -12.35
CA PRO A 6 16.01 -0.60 -12.80
C PRO A 6 16.81 0.67 -12.53
N GLY A 7 16.88 1.54 -13.52
CA GLY A 7 17.45 2.88 -13.44
C GLY A 7 16.37 3.96 -13.27
N GLU A 8 16.80 5.21 -13.46
CA GLU A 8 15.95 6.40 -13.29
C GLU A 8 14.76 6.43 -14.26
N VAL A 9 14.92 5.89 -15.47
CA VAL A 9 13.84 5.87 -16.48
C VAL A 9 12.71 4.94 -16.03
N GLU A 10 13.02 3.73 -15.58
CA GLU A 10 11.99 2.80 -15.08
C GLU A 10 11.33 3.33 -13.81
N LEU A 11 12.10 3.95 -12.90
CA LEU A 11 11.56 4.56 -11.69
C LEU A 11 10.60 5.73 -11.99
N THR A 12 10.98 6.57 -12.95
CA THR A 12 10.13 7.70 -13.40
C THR A 12 8.83 7.17 -14.01
N TYR A 13 8.91 6.11 -14.81
CA TYR A 13 7.72 5.50 -15.39
C TYR A 13 6.85 4.80 -14.33
N ALA A 14 7.45 4.13 -13.35
CA ALA A 14 6.73 3.56 -12.22
C ALA A 14 6.00 4.65 -11.40
N LYS A 15 6.63 5.82 -11.19
CA LYS A 15 5.98 6.99 -10.59
C LYS A 15 4.80 7.46 -11.42
N HIS A 16 4.94 7.49 -12.74
CA HIS A 16 3.83 7.82 -13.63
C HIS A 16 2.66 6.83 -13.51
N LEU A 17 2.94 5.52 -13.40
CA LEU A 17 1.91 4.49 -13.20
C LEU A 17 1.17 4.67 -11.88
N ILE A 18 1.88 5.02 -10.79
CA ILE A 18 1.25 5.34 -9.50
C ILE A 18 0.31 6.54 -9.64
N SER A 19 0.78 7.65 -10.23
CA SER A 19 -0.04 8.83 -10.43
C SER A 19 -1.28 8.54 -11.29
N LYS A 20 -1.14 7.69 -12.31
CA LYS A 20 -2.18 7.42 -13.30
C LYS A 20 -3.24 6.43 -12.81
N TYR A 21 -2.84 5.41 -12.04
CA TYR A 21 -3.73 4.30 -11.69
C TYR A 21 -3.93 4.15 -10.18
N LEU A 22 -2.88 4.28 -9.35
CA LEU A 22 -3.04 4.11 -7.92
C LEU A 22 -3.77 5.30 -7.27
N CYS A 23 -3.39 6.53 -7.59
CA CYS A 23 -3.98 7.72 -6.98
C CYS A 23 -5.51 7.82 -7.21
N PRO A 24 -6.03 7.64 -8.44
CA PRO A 24 -7.48 7.71 -8.68
C PRO A 24 -8.27 6.62 -7.95
N GLU A 25 -7.71 5.41 -7.85
CA GLU A 25 -8.37 4.31 -7.13
C GLU A 25 -8.39 4.56 -5.62
N LEU A 26 -7.31 5.11 -5.05
CA LEU A 26 -7.29 5.52 -3.65
C LEU A 26 -8.30 6.65 -3.36
N GLU A 27 -8.42 7.63 -4.25
CA GLU A 27 -9.42 8.69 -4.15
C GLU A 27 -10.85 8.15 -4.27
N THR A 28 -11.07 7.19 -5.17
CA THR A 28 -12.35 6.50 -5.37
C THR A 28 -12.77 5.75 -4.10
N ILE A 29 -11.86 4.95 -3.54
CA ILE A 29 -12.10 4.20 -2.30
C ILE A 29 -12.32 5.16 -1.12
N GLN A 30 -11.55 6.25 -1.03
CA GLN A 30 -11.69 7.24 0.02
C GLN A 30 -13.05 7.96 -0.07
N SER A 31 -13.48 8.34 -1.27
CA SER A 31 -14.78 8.98 -1.51
C SER A 31 -15.94 8.05 -1.18
N TYR A 32 -15.82 6.77 -1.51
CA TYR A 32 -16.78 5.73 -1.12
C TYR A 32 -16.83 5.57 0.42
N SER A 33 -15.67 5.48 1.07
CA SER A 33 -15.57 5.33 2.53
C SER A 33 -16.20 6.52 3.28
N ALA A 34 -16.09 7.72 2.72
CA ALA A 34 -16.68 8.94 3.26
C ALA A 34 -18.17 9.11 2.93
N GLY A 35 -18.74 8.27 2.05
CA GLY A 35 -20.14 8.35 1.63
C GLY A 35 -20.42 9.40 0.54
N TYR A 36 -19.38 9.96 -0.09
CA TYR A 36 -19.53 10.89 -1.22
C TYR A 36 -19.79 10.17 -2.55
N LEU A 37 -19.41 8.90 -2.63
CA LEU A 37 -19.58 8.05 -3.81
C LEU A 37 -20.26 6.74 -3.40
N ASN A 38 -21.19 6.27 -4.21
CA ASN A 38 -21.74 4.92 -4.08
C ASN A 38 -21.06 4.03 -5.13
N LEU A 39 -20.55 2.89 -4.69
CA LEU A 39 -19.96 1.86 -5.53
C LEU A 39 -20.77 0.58 -5.38
N THR A 40 -20.89 -0.16 -6.48
CA THR A 40 -21.26 -1.57 -6.44
C THR A 40 -20.16 -2.41 -5.78
N ARG A 41 -20.49 -3.64 -5.36
CA ARG A 41 -19.51 -4.56 -4.78
C ARG A 41 -18.40 -4.88 -5.78
N GLU A 42 -18.77 -5.07 -7.04
CA GLU A 42 -17.86 -5.39 -8.13
C GLU A 42 -16.90 -4.24 -8.44
N GLU A 43 -17.39 -3.00 -8.46
CA GLU A 43 -16.54 -1.81 -8.64
C GLU A 43 -15.54 -1.65 -7.50
N LEU A 44 -15.99 -1.80 -6.24
CA LEU A 44 -15.11 -1.73 -5.07
C LEU A 44 -14.03 -2.84 -5.12
N GLN A 45 -14.42 -4.07 -5.45
CA GLN A 45 -13.48 -5.20 -5.59
C GLN A 45 -12.46 -4.96 -6.70
N CYS A 46 -12.88 -4.34 -7.81
CA CYS A 46 -11.97 -3.94 -8.90
C CYS A 46 -10.94 -2.92 -8.41
N SER A 47 -11.38 -1.84 -7.77
CA SER A 47 -10.50 -0.81 -7.20
C SER A 47 -9.51 -1.41 -6.20
N LEU A 48 -9.98 -2.28 -5.30
CA LEU A 48 -9.12 -2.98 -4.33
C LEU A 48 -8.10 -3.89 -5.00
N SER A 49 -8.48 -4.57 -6.09
CA SER A 49 -7.58 -5.44 -6.85
C SER A 49 -6.47 -4.66 -7.55
N ILE A 50 -6.78 -3.47 -8.08
CA ILE A 50 -5.79 -2.56 -8.66
C ILE A 50 -4.81 -2.10 -7.58
N VAL A 51 -5.30 -1.64 -6.43
CA VAL A 51 -4.47 -1.23 -5.28
C VAL A 51 -3.56 -2.39 -4.82
N SER A 52 -4.12 -3.59 -4.67
CA SER A 52 -3.36 -4.79 -4.28
C SER A 52 -2.26 -5.12 -5.30
N SER A 53 -2.48 -4.87 -6.59
CA SER A 53 -1.50 -5.15 -7.64
C SER A 53 -0.25 -4.27 -7.52
N PHE A 54 -0.36 -3.04 -7.00
CA PHE A 54 0.81 -2.19 -6.73
C PHE A 54 1.66 -2.71 -5.57
N LEU A 55 1.04 -3.36 -4.58
CA LEU A 55 1.76 -3.98 -3.47
C LEU A 55 2.55 -5.22 -3.92
N ASN A 56 2.28 -5.76 -5.10
CA ASN A 56 3.07 -6.84 -5.70
C ASN A 56 4.48 -6.42 -6.14
N CYS A 57 4.83 -5.13 -6.00
CA CYS A 57 6.13 -4.56 -6.35
C CYS A 57 6.88 -4.03 -5.11
N PRO A 58 7.12 -4.84 -4.05
CA PRO A 58 7.56 -4.33 -2.75
C PRO A 58 8.96 -3.70 -2.79
N ARG A 59 9.81 -4.11 -3.74
CA ARG A 59 11.20 -3.65 -3.85
C ARG A 59 11.33 -2.18 -4.25
N ILE A 60 10.38 -1.65 -5.02
CA ILE A 60 10.39 -0.25 -5.48
C ILE A 60 9.60 0.66 -4.55
N LEU A 61 8.84 0.11 -3.60
CA LEU A 61 8.05 0.89 -2.66
C LEU A 61 8.90 1.21 -1.41
N PRO A 62 8.92 2.47 -0.95
CA PRO A 62 9.69 2.86 0.21
C PRO A 62 9.28 2.04 1.45
N ILE A 63 10.25 1.69 2.28
CA ILE A 63 10.00 1.02 3.56
C ILE A 63 9.15 1.94 4.42
N TRP A 64 8.18 1.36 5.13
CA TRP A 64 7.42 2.07 6.15
C TRP A 64 8.33 2.34 7.35
N ASP A 65 8.93 3.53 7.38
CA ASP A 65 9.86 3.94 8.43
C ASP A 65 9.11 4.78 9.47
N GLU A 66 8.72 4.13 10.56
CA GLU A 66 8.08 4.77 11.72
C GLU A 66 8.85 4.45 13.00
N PRO A 67 8.77 5.34 14.02
CA PRO A 67 9.37 5.07 15.32
C PRO A 67 8.89 3.72 15.88
N PRO A 68 9.80 2.88 16.42
CA PRO A 68 9.41 1.59 16.97
C PRO A 68 8.46 1.76 18.15
N CYS A 69 7.45 0.89 18.22
CA CYS A 69 6.56 0.87 19.37
C CYS A 69 7.32 0.44 20.64
N VAL A 70 7.45 1.37 21.59
CA VAL A 70 8.19 1.17 22.85
C VAL A 70 7.30 0.43 23.85
N ASN A 71 7.23 -0.89 23.71
CA ASN A 71 6.44 -1.74 24.61
C ASN A 71 7.19 -2.16 25.88
N THR A 72 8.52 -1.97 25.93
CA THR A 72 9.37 -2.43 27.05
C THR A 72 10.69 -1.69 27.01
N ASP A 73 11.21 -1.32 28.18
CA ASP A 73 12.54 -0.73 28.30
C ASP A 73 13.62 -1.72 27.84
N THR A 74 14.57 -1.23 27.06
CA THR A 74 15.74 -2.00 26.62
C THR A 74 17.01 -1.32 27.08
N VAL A 75 18.01 -2.12 27.49
CA VAL A 75 19.32 -1.61 27.94
C VAL A 75 20.14 -1.03 26.78
N GLY A 76 19.73 -1.28 25.53
CA GLY A 76 20.35 -0.73 24.33
C GLY A 76 19.32 -0.27 23.28
N GLU A 77 19.82 0.40 22.24
CA GLU A 77 19.03 0.87 21.11
C GLU A 77 18.48 -0.31 20.30
N ARG A 78 17.17 -0.32 20.05
CA ARG A 78 16.54 -1.29 19.13
C ARG A 78 16.86 -0.87 17.70
N LYS A 79 17.52 -1.74 16.94
CA LYS A 79 17.84 -1.50 15.53
C LYS A 79 17.12 -2.50 14.63
N ASN A 80 16.54 -1.98 13.56
CA ASN A 80 16.00 -2.81 12.50
C ASN A 80 17.15 -3.36 11.65
N PHE A 81 17.07 -4.63 11.27
CA PHE A 81 17.99 -5.22 10.32
C PHE A 81 17.46 -5.01 8.90
N TYR A 82 18.12 -4.13 8.16
CA TYR A 82 17.80 -3.90 6.75
C TYR A 82 18.80 -4.62 5.86
N LEU A 83 18.30 -5.57 5.06
CA LEU A 83 19.11 -6.27 4.09
C LEU A 83 19.40 -5.32 2.93
N LYS A 84 20.66 -4.92 2.79
CA LYS A 84 21.07 -3.98 1.74
C LYS A 84 20.98 -4.67 0.38
N SER A 85 19.95 -4.34 -0.40
CA SER A 85 19.83 -4.77 -1.79
C SER A 85 20.68 -3.88 -2.70
N ALA A 86 21.16 -4.41 -3.84
CA ALA A 86 21.87 -3.64 -4.86
C ALA A 86 21.01 -2.52 -5.48
N PHE A 87 19.68 -2.61 -5.35
CA PHE A 87 18.74 -1.61 -5.83
C PHE A 87 18.38 -0.63 -4.71
N LEU A 88 18.63 0.67 -4.94
CA LEU A 88 18.44 1.76 -3.96
C LEU A 88 17.29 2.71 -4.33
N GLY A 89 16.65 2.52 -5.50
CA GLY A 89 15.57 3.38 -5.95
C GLY A 89 14.26 3.10 -5.20
N SER A 90 13.51 4.14 -4.86
CA SER A 90 12.14 3.99 -4.37
C SER A 90 11.21 5.00 -5.02
N VAL A 91 9.96 4.61 -5.19
CA VAL A 91 8.92 5.42 -5.82
C VAL A 91 7.96 5.89 -4.73
N THR A 92 7.80 7.20 -4.62
CA THR A 92 6.87 7.86 -3.70
C THR A 92 5.58 8.27 -4.41
N MET A 93 4.57 8.64 -3.62
CA MET A 93 3.37 9.31 -4.11
C MET A 93 3.74 10.66 -4.80
N PRO A 94 2.83 11.25 -5.60
CA PRO A 94 3.10 12.53 -6.27
C PRO A 94 3.47 13.67 -5.31
N ASP A 95 2.91 13.66 -4.10
CA ASP A 95 3.18 14.60 -3.01
C ASP A 95 4.46 14.27 -2.21
N GLY A 96 5.17 13.19 -2.57
CA GLY A 96 6.36 12.71 -1.88
C GLY A 96 6.09 11.80 -0.69
N SER A 97 4.83 11.54 -0.34
CA SER A 97 4.48 10.66 0.77
C SER A 97 4.78 9.18 0.46
N ASN A 98 4.89 8.37 1.52
CA ASN A 98 5.13 6.94 1.40
C ASN A 98 3.87 6.24 0.85
N VAL A 99 4.03 5.52 -0.26
CA VAL A 99 2.95 4.82 -0.95
C VAL A 99 2.25 3.79 -0.05
N ARG A 100 3.01 3.06 0.78
CA ARG A 100 2.46 2.04 1.69
C ARG A 100 1.58 2.67 2.76
N ILE A 101 2.03 3.79 3.32
CA ILE A 101 1.29 4.56 4.33
C ILE A 101 0.01 5.13 3.73
N ALA A 102 0.09 5.68 2.51
CA ALA A 102 -1.08 6.21 1.80
C ALA A 102 -2.15 5.12 1.58
N ILE A 103 -1.75 3.94 1.08
CA ILE A 103 -2.65 2.80 0.91
C ILE A 103 -3.24 2.38 2.25
N ALA A 104 -2.41 2.18 3.28
CA ALA A 104 -2.87 1.72 4.59
C ALA A 104 -3.89 2.68 5.23
N SER A 105 -3.68 3.99 5.11
CA SER A 105 -4.59 5.02 5.62
C SER A 105 -5.97 4.95 4.97
N VAL A 106 -6.03 4.73 3.64
CA VAL A 106 -7.29 4.61 2.91
C VAL A 106 -7.99 3.29 3.24
N ILE A 107 -7.24 2.18 3.26
CA ILE A 107 -7.79 0.84 3.53
C ILE A 107 -8.32 0.72 4.97
N ALA A 108 -7.66 1.33 5.96
CA ALA A 108 -8.16 1.35 7.34
C ALA A 108 -9.54 2.03 7.46
N LYS A 109 -9.75 3.13 6.72
CA LYS A 109 -11.05 3.83 6.68
C LYS A 109 -12.11 2.98 5.99
N LEU A 110 -11.77 2.37 4.85
CA LEU A 110 -12.67 1.47 4.13
C LEU A 110 -13.09 0.29 5.00
N GLN A 111 -12.13 -0.37 5.66
CA GLN A 111 -12.41 -1.51 6.54
C GLN A 111 -13.38 -1.14 7.65
N THR A 112 -13.18 0.02 8.29
CA THR A 112 -14.10 0.53 9.32
C THR A 112 -15.51 0.74 8.77
N LYS A 113 -15.62 1.29 7.56
CA LYS A 113 -16.91 1.48 6.89
C LYS A 113 -17.60 0.15 6.58
N LEU A 114 -16.88 -0.81 5.99
CA LEU A 114 -17.44 -2.11 5.63
C LEU A 114 -17.93 -2.88 6.85
N PHE A 115 -17.19 -2.88 7.97
CA PHE A 115 -17.66 -3.50 9.21
C PHE A 115 -18.94 -2.84 9.76
N ALA A 116 -19.15 -1.55 9.51
CA ALA A 116 -20.35 -0.86 9.97
C ALA A 116 -21.56 -1.07 9.05
N THR A 117 -21.37 -1.25 7.74
CA THR A 117 -22.47 -1.18 6.76
C THR A 117 -22.63 -2.38 5.82
N ALA A 118 -21.61 -3.23 5.68
CA ALA A 118 -21.57 -4.29 4.67
C ALA A 118 -20.66 -5.45 5.13
N GLU A 119 -20.89 -5.96 6.34
CA GLU A 119 -20.12 -7.08 6.91
C GLU A 119 -20.23 -8.36 6.07
N ASP A 120 -21.30 -8.50 5.28
CA ASP A 120 -21.52 -9.64 4.38
C ASP A 120 -20.71 -9.56 3.07
N ASP A 121 -20.02 -8.45 2.79
CA ASP A 121 -19.09 -8.32 1.65
C ASP A 121 -17.73 -8.99 1.96
N THR A 122 -17.82 -10.29 2.19
CA THR A 122 -16.70 -11.19 2.50
C THR A 122 -15.59 -11.18 1.45
N LYS A 123 -15.91 -10.89 0.18
CA LYS A 123 -14.92 -10.82 -0.90
C LYS A 123 -14.04 -9.58 -0.77
N SER A 124 -14.64 -8.41 -0.61
CA SER A 124 -13.89 -7.16 -0.39
C SER A 124 -13.06 -7.24 0.88
N LEU A 125 -13.63 -7.80 1.96
CA LEU A 125 -12.90 -8.01 3.23
C LEU A 125 -11.70 -8.96 3.07
N ASN A 126 -11.82 -10.03 2.28
CA ASN A 126 -10.69 -10.92 1.99
C ASN A 126 -9.56 -10.18 1.23
N ILE A 127 -9.89 -9.36 0.23
CA ILE A 127 -8.89 -8.55 -0.47
C ILE A 127 -8.19 -7.59 0.50
N ILE A 128 -8.94 -6.96 1.42
CA ILE A 128 -8.36 -6.09 2.47
C ILE A 128 -7.40 -6.86 3.36
N VAL A 129 -7.72 -8.09 3.76
CA VAL A 129 -6.81 -8.96 4.54
C VAL A 129 -5.52 -9.22 3.77
N ASN A 130 -5.60 -9.51 2.47
CA ASN A 130 -4.42 -9.73 1.64
C ASN A 130 -3.56 -8.45 1.51
N ILE A 131 -4.20 -7.29 1.33
CA ILE A 131 -3.52 -6.00 1.31
C ILE A 131 -2.74 -5.77 2.61
N TRP A 132 -3.35 -6.02 3.77
CA TRP A 132 -2.66 -5.93 5.07
C TRP A 132 -1.50 -6.92 5.18
N GLY A 133 -1.68 -8.15 4.68
CA GLY A 133 -0.62 -9.15 4.60
C GLY A 133 0.59 -8.65 3.79
N SER A 134 0.35 -8.08 2.60
CA SER A 134 1.42 -7.52 1.76
C SER A 134 2.08 -6.29 2.38
N LEU A 135 1.33 -5.41 3.04
CA LEU A 135 1.86 -4.22 3.72
C LEU A 135 2.77 -4.57 4.90
N MET A 136 2.33 -5.50 5.75
CA MET A 136 3.00 -5.82 7.02
C MET A 136 4.16 -6.79 6.83
N LEU A 137 3.96 -7.82 6.02
CA LEU A 137 4.90 -8.93 5.94
C LEU A 137 5.80 -8.87 4.69
N ASN A 138 5.50 -7.97 3.74
CA ASN A 138 6.05 -8.05 2.38
C ASN A 138 5.92 -9.48 1.79
N MET A 139 4.88 -10.23 2.16
CA MET A 139 4.67 -11.58 1.65
C MET A 139 4.26 -11.51 0.18
N ILE A 140 5.18 -11.90 -0.67
CA ILE A 140 4.97 -12.42 -2.03
C ILE A 140 5.96 -13.56 -2.19
#